data_AF-A0A2C6BQL9-F1
#
_entry.id   AF-A0A2C6BQL9-F1
#
_cell.length_a   1.000
_cell.length_b   1.000
_cell.length_c   1.000
_cell.angle_alpha   90.00
_cell.angle_beta   90.00
_cell.angle_gamma   90.00
#
_symmetry.space_group_name_H-M   'P 1'
#
loop_
_entity.id
_entity.type
_entity.pdbx_description
1 polymer ?
#
loop_
_entity_poly.entity_id
_entity_poly.type
_entity_poly.pdbx_seq_one_letter_code
_entity_poly.pdbx_strand_id
1 'polypeptide(L)'
;MIKDFMNLKSKEEKELIEKQLLNKKLELKKLNFENLIDLISIAKTNLNSEIDEFLKLEKTDILNNLFINIIKAKNEKIDKLVLNYNNGISNNKIDFKNNKILFENIKQINKVKIEIENIETDISLSYLLKINTFDGEVLNFNIIPYNHDGLFSEYFELIKKNKSNFEITNKENIYFYSCILNGKIFKLGNELKLKYNKDYSFENNKLYFSEDIKYDEIIVKYLPSFNSYEININKKVRTIELIALNDKNGIDYKIKKNLVIS
;
A
#
# COMPACT_ATOMS: atom_id res chain seq x y z
N MET A 1 -54.17 -21.33 -33.18
CA MET A 1 -54.50 -20.20 -32.28
C MET A 1 -54.61 -18.86 -33.02
N ILE A 2 -53.56 -18.28 -33.65
CA ILE A 2 -53.73 -17.05 -34.47
C ILE A 2 -54.54 -17.30 -35.75
N LYS A 3 -54.32 -18.44 -36.45
CA LYS A 3 -55.10 -18.79 -37.66
C LYS A 3 -56.60 -18.93 -37.37
N ASP A 4 -56.95 -19.56 -36.25
CA ASP A 4 -58.34 -19.76 -35.83
C ASP A 4 -59.00 -18.43 -35.42
N PHE A 5 -58.24 -17.52 -34.81
CA PHE A 5 -58.68 -16.18 -34.45
C PHE A 5 -58.83 -15.25 -35.65
N MET A 6 -57.90 -15.32 -36.62
CA MET A 6 -58.01 -14.59 -37.88
C MET A 6 -59.26 -15.00 -38.64
N ASN A 7 -59.64 -16.29 -38.64
CA ASN A 7 -60.85 -16.75 -39.34
C ASN A 7 -62.15 -16.08 -38.88
N LEU A 8 -62.20 -15.50 -37.67
CA LEU A 8 -63.37 -14.81 -37.10
C LEU A 8 -63.43 -13.31 -37.46
N LYS A 9 -62.41 -12.76 -38.11
CA LYS A 9 -62.30 -11.33 -38.45
C LYS A 9 -62.75 -11.05 -39.89
N SER A 10 -63.30 -9.87 -40.11
CA SER A 10 -63.68 -9.40 -41.45
C SER A 10 -62.43 -9.22 -42.34
N LYS A 11 -62.65 -9.16 -43.66
CA LYS A 11 -61.53 -9.08 -44.62
C LYS A 11 -60.72 -7.79 -44.45
N GLU A 12 -61.38 -6.68 -44.14
CA GLU A 12 -60.74 -5.38 -43.89
C GLU A 12 -59.90 -5.38 -42.61
N GLU A 13 -60.37 -6.05 -41.54
CA GLU A 13 -59.60 -6.18 -40.29
C GLU A 13 -58.36 -7.05 -40.48
N LYS A 14 -58.47 -8.13 -41.26
CA LYS A 14 -57.32 -8.97 -41.62
C LYS A 14 -56.25 -8.19 -42.36
N GLU A 15 -56.65 -7.41 -43.38
CA GLU A 15 -55.73 -6.59 -44.16
C GLU A 15 -55.05 -5.50 -43.31
N LEU A 16 -55.77 -4.91 -42.35
CA LEU A 16 -55.19 -3.95 -41.41
C LEU A 16 -54.16 -4.60 -40.47
N ILE A 17 -54.49 -5.76 -39.91
CA ILE A 17 -53.59 -6.53 -39.03
C ILE A 17 -52.35 -6.99 -39.80
N GLU A 18 -52.51 -7.51 -41.02
CA GLU A 18 -51.39 -7.90 -41.89
C GLU A 18 -50.50 -6.71 -42.24
N LYS A 19 -51.09 -5.56 -42.56
CA LYS A 19 -50.34 -4.32 -42.83
C LYS A 19 -49.55 -3.85 -41.61
N GLN A 20 -50.10 -3.99 -40.40
CA GLN A 20 -49.39 -3.62 -39.16
C GLN A 20 -48.27 -4.61 -38.81
N LEU A 21 -48.47 -5.91 -39.06
CA LEU A 21 -47.44 -6.95 -38.93
C LEU A 21 -46.28 -6.69 -39.90
N LEU A 22 -46.57 -6.43 -41.18
CA LEU A 22 -45.57 -6.15 -42.22
C LEU A 22 -44.74 -4.89 -41.90
N ASN A 23 -45.39 -3.84 -41.40
CA ASN A 23 -44.74 -2.56 -41.13
C ASN A 23 -44.17 -2.43 -39.70
N LYS A 24 -44.29 -3.48 -38.87
CA LYS A 24 -43.90 -3.49 -37.44
C LYS A 24 -44.38 -2.26 -36.64
N LYS A 25 -45.52 -1.66 -37.02
CA LYS A 25 -46.02 -0.42 -36.40
C LYS A 25 -47.39 -0.67 -35.77
N LEU A 26 -47.47 -0.48 -34.46
CA LEU A 26 -48.70 -0.63 -33.67
C LEU A 26 -49.43 0.72 -33.63
N GLU A 27 -50.59 0.81 -34.29
CA GLU A 27 -51.43 2.01 -34.23
C GLU A 27 -52.83 1.66 -33.75
N LEU A 28 -53.30 2.38 -32.74
CA LEU A 28 -54.67 2.30 -32.22
C LEU A 28 -55.46 3.53 -32.64
N LYS A 29 -56.63 3.31 -33.26
CA LYS A 29 -57.59 4.39 -33.50
C LYS A 29 -58.63 4.54 -32.38
N LYS A 30 -58.99 3.46 -31.68
CA LYS A 30 -59.89 3.46 -30.51
C LYS A 30 -59.54 2.32 -29.55
N LEU A 31 -59.66 2.57 -28.23
CA LEU A 31 -59.34 1.59 -27.19
C LEU A 31 -60.60 0.77 -26.85
N ASN A 32 -60.69 -0.46 -27.35
CA ASN A 32 -61.67 -1.46 -26.95
C ASN A 32 -60.94 -2.79 -26.65
N PHE A 33 -61.60 -3.72 -25.95
CA PHE A 33 -60.97 -4.97 -25.51
C PHE A 33 -60.44 -5.82 -26.67
N GLU A 34 -61.16 -5.83 -27.80
CA GLU A 34 -60.75 -6.59 -28.99
C GLU A 34 -59.50 -6.00 -29.64
N ASN A 35 -59.40 -4.67 -29.80
CA ASN A 35 -58.19 -4.04 -30.33
C ASN A 35 -56.99 -4.22 -29.40
N LEU A 36 -57.22 -4.33 -28.08
CA LEU A 36 -56.18 -4.61 -27.10
C LEU A 36 -55.63 -6.03 -27.26
N ILE A 37 -56.51 -7.02 -27.47
CA ILE A 37 -56.10 -8.42 -27.74
C ILE A 37 -55.35 -8.52 -29.08
N ASP A 38 -55.82 -7.81 -30.10
CA ASP A 38 -55.17 -7.76 -31.42
C ASP A 38 -53.76 -7.17 -31.31
N LEU A 39 -53.60 -6.05 -30.60
CA LEU A 39 -52.28 -5.46 -30.33
C LEU A 39 -51.34 -6.37 -29.55
N ILE A 40 -51.82 -7.00 -28.47
CA ILE A 40 -51.01 -7.90 -27.65
C ILE A 40 -50.51 -9.07 -28.52
N SER A 41 -51.34 -9.56 -29.43
CA SER A 41 -50.99 -10.64 -30.36
C SER A 41 -49.96 -10.20 -31.40
N ILE A 42 -50.10 -8.99 -31.96
CA ILE A 42 -49.12 -8.41 -32.90
C ILE A 42 -47.79 -8.14 -32.20
N ALA A 43 -47.81 -7.53 -31.01
CA ALA A 43 -46.62 -7.25 -30.21
C ALA A 43 -45.85 -8.53 -29.86
N LYS A 44 -46.58 -9.60 -29.47
CA LYS A 44 -45.98 -10.90 -29.17
C LYS A 44 -45.32 -11.53 -30.40
N THR A 45 -45.95 -11.41 -31.57
CA THR A 45 -45.40 -11.93 -32.84
C THR A 45 -44.13 -11.18 -33.23
N ASN A 46 -44.14 -9.85 -33.12
CA ASN A 46 -42.98 -9.01 -33.42
C ASN A 46 -41.80 -9.30 -32.48
N LEU A 47 -42.07 -9.41 -31.17
CA LEU A 47 -41.06 -9.78 -30.16
C LEU A 47 -40.44 -11.15 -30.45
N ASN A 48 -41.25 -12.16 -30.77
CA ASN A 48 -40.73 -13.49 -31.08
C ASN A 48 -39.86 -13.48 -32.35
N SER A 49 -40.23 -12.69 -33.36
CA SER A 49 -39.42 -12.51 -34.58
C SER A 49 -38.08 -11.84 -34.28
N GLU A 50 -38.06 -10.82 -33.42
CA GLU A 50 -36.82 -10.14 -33.03
C GLU A 50 -35.93 -11.03 -32.16
N ILE A 51 -36.52 -11.84 -31.28
CA ILE A 51 -35.78 -12.84 -30.48
C ILE A 51 -35.17 -13.91 -31.40
N ASP A 52 -35.92 -14.41 -32.39
CA ASP A 52 -35.41 -15.38 -33.36
C ASP A 52 -34.31 -14.79 -34.26
N GLU A 53 -34.41 -13.50 -34.65
CA GLU A 53 -33.34 -12.78 -35.33
C GLU A 53 -32.11 -12.62 -34.42
N PHE A 54 -32.31 -12.29 -33.14
CA PHE A 54 -31.24 -12.14 -32.15
C PHE A 54 -30.51 -13.46 -31.83
N LEU A 55 -31.25 -14.57 -31.82
CA LEU A 55 -30.69 -15.92 -31.62
C LEU A 55 -29.96 -16.47 -32.84
N LYS A 56 -30.28 -15.96 -34.04
CA LYS A 56 -29.59 -16.29 -35.31
C LYS A 56 -28.35 -15.44 -35.57
N LEU A 57 -28.14 -14.36 -34.82
CA LEU A 57 -26.85 -13.67 -34.81
C LEU A 57 -25.82 -14.64 -34.23
N GLU A 58 -24.92 -15.14 -35.07
CA GLU A 58 -23.70 -15.78 -34.57
C GLU A 58 -23.07 -14.85 -33.54
N LYS A 59 -22.69 -15.40 -32.38
CA LYS A 59 -21.97 -14.67 -31.32
C LYS A 59 -20.60 -14.24 -31.86
N THR A 60 -20.64 -13.20 -32.68
CA THR A 60 -19.54 -12.73 -33.52
C THR A 60 -18.65 -11.81 -32.72
N ASP A 61 -17.40 -11.74 -33.18
CA ASP A 61 -16.22 -11.07 -32.64
C ASP A 61 -16.43 -9.67 -32.04
N ILE A 62 -17.57 -9.01 -32.23
CA ILE A 62 -17.89 -7.68 -31.70
C ILE A 62 -18.00 -7.70 -30.16
N LEU A 63 -18.63 -8.71 -29.56
CA LEU A 63 -18.70 -8.84 -28.10
C LEU A 63 -17.33 -9.19 -27.50
N ASN A 64 -16.58 -10.10 -28.14
CA ASN A 64 -15.21 -10.42 -27.73
C ASN A 64 -14.27 -9.22 -27.87
N ASN A 65 -14.36 -8.46 -28.96
CA ASN A 65 -13.59 -7.24 -29.17
C ASN A 65 -13.97 -6.15 -28.17
N LEU A 66 -15.25 -6.02 -27.80
CA LEU A 66 -15.67 -5.09 -26.75
C LEU A 66 -15.07 -5.48 -25.39
N PHE A 67 -15.14 -6.75 -25.00
CA PHE A 67 -14.52 -7.22 -23.75
C PHE A 67 -12.99 -7.06 -23.77
N ILE A 68 -12.32 -7.42 -24.86
CA ILE A 68 -10.87 -7.25 -25.02
C ILE A 68 -10.50 -5.76 -24.94
N ASN A 69 -11.25 -4.87 -25.58
CA ASN A 69 -11.00 -3.44 -25.53
C ASN A 69 -11.26 -2.84 -24.14
N ILE A 70 -12.29 -3.33 -23.42
CA ILE A 70 -12.53 -2.96 -22.02
C ILE A 70 -11.35 -3.44 -21.15
N ILE A 71 -10.88 -4.67 -21.31
CA ILE A 71 -9.75 -5.22 -20.56
C ILE A 71 -8.48 -4.43 -20.86
N LYS A 72 -8.18 -4.11 -22.14
CA LYS A 72 -7.04 -3.28 -22.53
C LYS A 72 -7.12 -1.89 -21.90
N ALA A 73 -8.26 -1.20 -22.00
CA ALA A 73 -8.45 0.12 -21.42
C ALA A 73 -8.34 0.10 -19.87
N LYS A 74 -8.80 -0.98 -19.22
CA LYS A 74 -8.65 -1.18 -17.78
C LYS A 74 -7.20 -1.42 -17.40
N ASN A 75 -6.47 -2.25 -18.15
CA ASN A 75 -5.05 -2.50 -17.94
C ASN A 75 -4.22 -1.23 -18.14
N GLU A 76 -4.43 -0.49 -19.24
CA GLU A 76 -3.77 0.80 -19.45
C GLU A 76 -4.05 1.82 -18.33
N LYS A 77 -5.26 1.80 -17.77
CA LYS A 77 -5.61 2.64 -16.62
C LYS A 77 -4.90 2.18 -15.35
N ILE A 78 -4.78 0.86 -15.12
CA ILE A 78 -4.01 0.29 -14.01
C ILE A 78 -2.53 0.62 -14.17
N ASP A 79 -1.95 0.43 -15.35
CA ASP A 79 -0.55 0.75 -15.63
C ASP A 79 -0.27 2.24 -15.46
N LYS A 80 -1.19 3.12 -15.89
CA LYS A 80 -1.10 4.56 -15.60
C LYS A 80 -1.21 4.87 -14.11
N LEU A 81 -2.06 4.15 -13.36
CA LEU A 81 -2.14 4.32 -11.91
C LEU A 81 -0.86 3.84 -11.22
N VAL A 82 -0.28 2.72 -11.66
CA VAL A 82 1.01 2.20 -11.17
C VAL A 82 2.14 3.16 -11.52
N LEU A 83 2.18 3.69 -12.75
CA LEU A 83 3.12 4.72 -13.16
C LEU A 83 2.93 6.01 -12.37
N ASN A 84 1.71 6.48 -12.16
CA ASN A 84 1.44 7.68 -11.36
C ASN A 84 1.75 7.48 -9.88
N TYR A 85 1.54 6.27 -9.35
CA TYR A 85 1.92 5.89 -7.99
C TYR A 85 3.44 5.83 -7.86
N ASN A 86 4.13 5.17 -8.79
CA ASN A 86 5.58 5.09 -8.82
C ASN A 86 6.24 6.45 -9.08
N ASN A 87 5.65 7.27 -9.95
CA ASN A 87 6.08 8.65 -10.21
C ASN A 87 5.74 9.59 -9.05
N GLY A 88 4.64 9.36 -8.34
CA GLY A 88 4.31 10.06 -7.10
C GLY A 88 5.27 9.70 -5.97
N ILE A 89 5.68 8.44 -5.89
CA ILE A 89 6.72 7.96 -4.98
C ILE A 89 8.08 8.54 -5.34
N SER A 90 8.44 8.62 -6.63
CA SER A 90 9.73 9.17 -7.07
C SER A 90 9.79 10.70 -6.94
N ASN A 91 8.70 11.43 -7.24
CA ASN A 91 8.62 12.89 -7.09
C ASN A 91 8.57 13.36 -5.62
N ASN A 92 8.25 12.48 -4.68
CA ASN A 92 8.23 12.78 -3.26
C ASN A 92 9.49 12.33 -2.51
N LYS A 93 10.51 11.80 -3.20
CA LYS A 93 11.81 11.49 -2.60
C LYS A 93 12.68 12.74 -2.55
N ILE A 94 13.27 12.98 -1.39
CA ILE A 94 14.23 14.05 -1.16
C ILE A 94 15.50 13.43 -0.61
N ASP A 95 16.58 13.57 -1.35
CA ASP A 95 17.89 13.08 -0.92
C ASP A 95 18.39 13.88 0.28
N PHE A 96 18.92 13.20 1.29
CA PHE A 96 19.61 13.86 2.37
C PHE A 96 20.99 14.35 1.89
N LYS A 97 21.23 15.66 1.98
CA LYS A 97 22.57 16.24 1.77
C LYS A 97 23.22 16.45 3.12
N ASN A 98 24.32 15.74 3.40
CA ASN A 98 25.00 15.76 4.71
C ASN A 98 24.02 15.49 5.87
N ASN A 99 23.14 14.49 5.70
CA ASN A 99 22.10 14.12 6.66
C ASN A 99 21.09 15.23 7.01
N LYS A 100 20.98 16.26 6.18
CA LYS A 100 20.05 17.35 6.40
C LYS A 100 19.23 17.64 5.15
N ILE A 101 17.96 17.92 5.38
CA ILE A 101 17.04 18.48 4.40
C ILE A 101 16.56 19.83 4.94
N LEU A 102 16.71 20.86 4.12
CA LEU A 102 16.20 22.20 4.37
C LEU A 102 15.01 22.45 3.43
N PHE A 103 13.88 22.86 4.00
CA PHE A 103 12.74 23.31 3.21
C PHE A 103 12.79 24.83 3.10
N GLU A 104 13.02 25.34 1.89
CA GLU A 104 13.08 26.78 1.62
C GLU A 104 11.72 27.46 1.80
N ASN A 105 10.63 26.72 1.52
CA ASN A 105 9.25 27.18 1.69
C ASN A 105 8.55 26.41 2.81
N ILE A 106 7.55 27.04 3.44
CA ILE A 106 6.71 26.40 4.46
C ILE A 106 5.98 25.21 3.84
N LYS A 107 6.34 23.99 4.26
CA LYS A 107 5.74 22.74 3.79
C LYS A 107 5.04 22.04 4.94
N GLN A 108 3.74 21.80 4.82
CA GLN A 108 3.01 20.92 5.72
C GLN A 108 3.42 19.48 5.40
N ILE A 109 3.92 18.75 6.40
CA ILE A 109 4.31 17.36 6.28
C ILE A 109 3.44 16.56 7.23
N ASN A 110 2.64 15.67 6.66
CA ASN A 110 1.75 14.81 7.43
C ASN A 110 2.49 13.56 7.87
N LYS A 111 3.18 12.90 6.93
CA LYS A 111 3.90 11.68 7.21
C LYS A 111 5.20 11.62 6.41
N VAL A 112 6.21 10.98 7.00
CA VAL A 112 7.52 10.77 6.38
C VAL A 112 7.91 9.32 6.43
N LYS A 113 8.61 8.88 5.39
CA LYS A 113 9.28 7.60 5.34
C LYS A 113 10.76 7.75 5.03
N ILE A 114 11.62 6.97 5.69
CA ILE A 114 13.06 7.01 5.45
C ILE A 114 13.51 5.73 4.79
N GLU A 115 14.11 5.89 3.62
CA GLU A 115 14.63 4.81 2.80
C GLU A 115 16.16 4.94 2.74
N ILE A 116 16.84 3.84 2.99
CA ILE A 116 18.30 3.78 2.94
C ILE A 116 18.70 2.70 1.96
N GLU A 117 19.50 3.07 0.98
CA GLU A 117 19.92 2.18 -0.09
C GLU A 117 21.27 1.51 0.28
N ASN A 118 21.41 0.22 -0.05
CA ASN A 118 22.67 -0.54 0.01
C ASN A 118 23.34 -0.62 1.40
N ILE A 119 22.58 -0.97 2.44
CA ILE A 119 23.16 -1.31 3.74
C ILE A 119 23.74 -2.74 3.67
N GLU A 120 25.05 -2.84 3.48
CA GLU A 120 25.83 -4.07 3.74
C GLU A 120 26.60 -3.90 5.04
N THR A 121 25.91 -3.99 6.18
CA THR A 121 26.58 -3.90 7.49
C THR A 121 26.17 -5.03 8.41
N ASP A 122 27.17 -5.71 9.00
CA ASP A 122 26.98 -6.71 10.06
C ASP A 122 26.32 -6.12 11.33
N ILE A 123 26.34 -4.78 11.45
CA ILE A 123 25.72 -4.00 12.53
C ILE A 123 24.71 -3.04 11.91
N SER A 124 23.47 -3.06 12.38
CA SER A 124 22.44 -2.11 11.95
C SER A 124 22.76 -0.69 12.43
N LEU A 125 22.74 0.29 11.52
CA LEU A 125 22.81 1.71 11.89
C LEU A 125 21.45 2.16 12.43
N SER A 126 21.49 2.76 13.61
CA SER A 126 20.35 3.39 14.26
C SER A 126 20.41 4.89 14.09
N TYR A 127 19.25 5.49 13.85
CA TYR A 127 19.14 6.91 13.56
C TYR A 127 18.17 7.60 14.49
N LEU A 128 18.46 8.86 14.78
CA LEU A 128 17.52 9.81 15.34
C LEU A 128 17.10 10.77 14.25
N LEU A 129 15.81 10.75 13.91
CA LEU A 129 15.18 11.75 13.07
C LEU A 129 14.79 12.95 13.92
N LYS A 130 15.46 14.08 13.68
CA LYS A 130 15.17 15.35 14.32
C LYS A 130 14.47 16.27 13.34
N ILE A 131 13.26 16.68 13.67
CA ILE A 131 12.42 17.56 12.85
C ILE A 131 12.28 18.88 13.58
N ASN A 132 12.77 19.97 12.97
CA ASN A 132 12.55 21.32 13.47
C ASN A 132 11.40 21.95 12.68
N THR A 133 10.36 22.39 13.38
CA THR A 133 9.15 22.95 12.79
C THR A 133 9.20 24.49 12.77
N PHE A 134 8.36 25.11 11.95
CA PHE A 134 8.33 26.57 11.80
C PHE A 134 7.79 27.30 13.04
N ASP A 135 7.02 26.61 13.89
CA ASP A 135 6.52 27.07 15.20
C ASP A 135 7.59 26.99 16.31
N GLY A 136 8.80 26.50 16.01
CA GLY A 136 9.92 26.43 16.95
C GLY A 136 10.01 25.13 17.77
N GLU A 137 9.06 24.20 17.58
CA GLU A 137 9.13 22.89 18.21
C GLU A 137 10.19 21.98 17.55
N VAL A 138 10.68 21.02 18.35
CA VAL A 138 11.63 20.00 17.91
C VAL A 138 11.05 18.63 18.24
N LEU A 139 10.81 17.83 17.19
CA LEU A 139 10.34 16.46 17.32
C LEU A 139 11.50 15.49 17.07
N ASN A 140 11.61 14.48 17.92
CA ASN A 140 12.71 13.51 17.92
C ASN A 140 12.15 12.10 17.83
N PHE A 141 12.54 11.34 16.80
CA PHE A 141 12.09 9.97 16.60
C PHE A 141 13.27 9.03 16.37
N ASN A 142 13.37 7.98 17.18
CA ASN A 142 14.31 6.90 16.90
C ASN A 142 13.77 6.06 15.75
N ILE A 143 14.58 5.87 14.71
CA ILE A 143 14.20 5.10 13.53
C ILE A 143 15.21 4.00 13.23
N ILE A 144 14.71 2.93 12.62
CA ILE A 144 15.49 1.88 11.98
C ILE A 144 15.28 2.00 10.46
N PRO A 145 16.35 1.95 9.66
CA PRO A 145 16.25 1.98 8.20
C PRO A 145 15.42 0.83 7.63
N TYR A 146 14.67 1.11 6.56
CA TYR A 146 13.94 0.09 5.80
C TYR A 146 14.89 -0.72 4.90
N ASN A 147 15.54 -1.76 5.45
CA ASN A 147 16.12 -2.90 4.70
C ASN A 147 16.65 -4.03 5.61
N HIS A 148 16.15 -4.18 6.85
CA HIS A 148 16.62 -5.25 7.74
C HIS A 148 15.73 -6.49 7.61
N ASP A 149 16.30 -7.58 7.12
CA ASP A 149 15.66 -8.88 6.81
C ASP A 149 15.24 -9.69 8.07
N GLY A 150 14.51 -9.07 9.00
CA GLY A 150 13.75 -9.77 10.04
C GLY A 150 14.32 -9.75 11.46
N LEU A 151 15.60 -9.47 11.69
CA LEU A 151 16.15 -9.23 13.04
C LEU A 151 17.04 -7.99 13.04
N PHE A 152 16.71 -7.03 13.90
CA PHE A 152 17.48 -5.82 14.12
C PHE A 152 18.60 -6.08 15.12
N SER A 153 19.81 -5.58 14.84
CA SER A 153 20.95 -5.68 15.75
C SER A 153 21.17 -4.36 16.47
N GLU A 154 21.07 -4.35 17.79
CA GLU A 154 21.37 -3.19 18.62
C GLU A 154 22.64 -3.43 19.44
N TYR A 155 23.58 -2.49 19.35
CA TYR A 155 24.80 -2.49 20.14
C TYR A 155 24.61 -1.71 21.44
N PHE A 156 25.08 -2.30 22.54
CA PHE A 156 25.06 -1.74 23.88
C PHE A 156 26.49 -1.62 24.39
N GLU A 157 26.86 -0.39 24.74
CA GLU A 157 27.97 -0.11 25.64
C GLU A 157 27.34 0.09 27.02
N LEU A 158 27.32 -0.96 27.84
CA LEU A 158 26.40 -1.09 28.99
C LEU A 158 26.64 -0.02 30.06
N ILE A 159 27.87 0.47 30.17
CA ILE A 159 28.25 1.60 31.03
C ILE A 159 27.52 2.89 30.62
N LYS A 160 27.26 3.09 29.33
CA LYS A 160 26.60 4.31 28.81
C LYS A 160 25.10 4.14 28.61
N LYS A 161 24.67 2.92 28.29
CA LYS A 161 23.30 2.64 27.90
C LYS A 161 22.96 1.19 28.23
N ASN A 162 22.09 1.02 29.22
CA ASN A 162 21.57 -0.28 29.66
C ASN A 162 20.15 -0.57 29.16
N LYS A 163 19.55 0.33 28.38
CA LYS A 163 18.16 0.24 27.90
C LYS A 163 18.08 0.30 26.38
N SER A 164 17.24 -0.53 25.76
CA SER A 164 17.04 -0.51 24.30
C SER A 164 16.41 0.80 23.82
N ASN A 165 16.81 1.23 22.62
CA ASN A 165 16.21 2.38 21.96
C ASN A 165 14.77 2.06 21.51
N PHE A 166 14.56 0.82 21.06
CA PHE A 166 13.31 0.35 20.46
C PHE A 166 12.57 -0.62 21.38
N GLU A 167 11.25 -0.64 21.24
CA GLU A 167 10.39 -1.64 21.88
C GLU A 167 10.49 -2.97 21.14
N ILE A 168 10.32 -4.07 21.86
CA ILE A 168 10.50 -5.44 21.39
C ILE A 168 9.18 -6.19 21.51
N THR A 169 8.67 -6.68 20.38
CA THR A 169 7.36 -7.36 20.29
C THR A 169 7.49 -8.81 20.72
N ASN A 170 8.49 -9.48 20.16
CA ASN A 170 8.75 -10.89 20.42
C ASN A 170 9.86 -11.01 21.46
N LYS A 171 9.47 -11.18 22.71
CA LYS A 171 10.37 -11.33 23.86
C LYS A 171 11.01 -12.72 23.95
N GLU A 172 10.55 -13.68 23.14
CA GLU A 172 11.04 -15.06 23.14
C GLU A 172 12.22 -15.23 22.15
N ASN A 173 12.24 -14.46 21.06
CA ASN A 173 13.27 -14.54 20.02
C ASN A 173 14.28 -13.39 20.15
N ILE A 174 15.09 -13.45 21.20
CA ILE A 174 16.16 -12.48 21.46
C ILE A 174 17.48 -13.23 21.63
N TYR A 175 18.49 -12.78 20.90
CA TYR A 175 19.81 -13.38 20.90
C TYR A 175 20.83 -12.37 21.40
N PHE A 176 21.67 -12.79 22.34
CA PHE A 176 22.70 -11.95 22.94
C PHE A 176 24.06 -12.46 22.49
N TYR A 177 24.95 -11.57 22.09
CA TYR A 177 26.31 -11.89 21.69
C TYR A 177 27.28 -10.99 22.42
N SER A 178 28.41 -11.54 22.86
CA SER A 178 29.52 -10.68 23.26
C SER A 178 30.09 -9.98 22.03
N CYS A 179 30.62 -8.79 22.22
CA CYS A 179 31.37 -8.12 21.17
C CYS A 179 32.48 -7.29 21.78
N ILE A 180 33.46 -6.93 20.95
CA ILE A 180 34.51 -6.00 21.32
C ILE A 180 34.65 -4.99 20.20
N LEU A 181 34.58 -3.71 20.56
CA LEU A 181 34.84 -2.59 19.66
C LEU A 181 36.10 -1.83 20.10
N ASN A 182 37.23 -2.15 19.46
CA ASN A 182 38.50 -1.49 19.70
C ASN A 182 38.81 -0.49 18.57
N GLY A 183 38.52 0.78 18.80
CA GLY A 183 38.71 1.83 17.80
C GLY A 183 37.82 1.62 16.59
N LYS A 184 38.42 1.25 15.44
CA LYS A 184 37.68 1.00 14.18
C LYS A 184 37.31 -0.46 13.94
N ILE A 185 37.84 -1.39 14.75
CA ILE A 185 37.67 -2.83 14.54
C ILE A 185 36.53 -3.32 15.44
N PHE A 186 35.47 -3.80 14.80
CA PHE A 186 34.39 -4.51 15.46
C PHE A 186 34.60 -6.01 15.33
N LYS A 187 34.52 -6.74 16.46
CA LYS A 187 34.57 -8.21 16.46
C LYS A 187 33.37 -8.77 17.22
N LEU A 188 32.56 -9.56 16.52
CA LEU A 188 31.49 -10.36 17.14
C LEU A 188 32.12 -11.56 17.87
N GLY A 189 31.66 -11.77 19.09
CA GLY A 189 32.04 -12.89 19.93
C GLY A 189 31.01 -14.03 19.91
N ASN A 190 30.96 -14.77 21.01
CA ASN A 190 30.07 -15.93 21.15
C ASN A 190 28.68 -15.51 21.62
N GLU A 191 27.68 -16.37 21.34
CA GLU A 191 26.34 -16.23 21.91
C GLU A 191 26.38 -16.36 23.44
N LEU A 192 25.63 -15.49 24.12
CA LEU A 192 25.55 -15.38 25.57
C LEU A 192 24.21 -15.96 26.05
N LYS A 193 24.28 -16.84 27.06
CA LYS A 193 23.09 -17.38 27.73
C LYS A 193 22.73 -16.52 28.94
N LEU A 194 22.14 -15.35 28.69
CA LEU A 194 21.66 -14.45 29.73
C LEU A 194 20.32 -14.95 30.31
N LYS A 195 20.09 -14.71 31.60
CA LYS A 195 18.88 -15.13 32.32
C LYS A 195 17.91 -13.97 32.50
N TYR A 196 16.66 -14.18 32.08
CA TYR A 196 15.57 -13.26 32.34
C TYR A 196 15.35 -13.05 33.85
N ASN A 197 15.02 -11.82 34.26
CA ASN A 197 14.87 -11.35 35.65
C ASN A 197 16.14 -11.42 36.51
N LYS A 198 17.31 -11.70 35.90
CA LYS A 198 18.60 -11.62 36.58
C LYS A 198 19.58 -10.74 35.82
N ASP A 199 19.80 -11.08 34.56
CA ASP A 199 20.77 -10.39 33.70
C ASP A 199 20.06 -9.34 32.81
N TYR A 200 18.80 -9.61 32.43
CA TYR A 200 17.97 -8.66 31.69
C TYR A 200 16.49 -8.77 32.04
N SER A 201 15.73 -7.70 31.77
CA SER A 201 14.29 -7.62 31.97
C SER A 201 13.62 -6.78 30.86
N PHE A 202 12.28 -6.72 30.88
CA PHE A 202 11.52 -5.84 29.99
C PHE A 202 10.68 -4.86 30.81
N GLU A 203 10.78 -3.57 30.51
CA GLU A 203 9.89 -2.53 31.04
C GLU A 203 9.34 -1.71 29.88
N ASN A 204 8.02 -1.50 29.83
CA ASN A 204 7.35 -0.79 28.74
C ASN A 204 7.77 -1.32 27.35
N ASN A 205 7.85 -2.64 27.23
CA ASN A 205 8.32 -3.37 26.03
C ASN A 205 9.76 -3.06 25.58
N LYS A 206 10.56 -2.32 26.37
CA LYS A 206 11.98 -2.12 26.10
C LYS A 206 12.83 -3.09 26.90
N LEU A 207 13.96 -3.50 26.34
CA LEU A 207 14.92 -4.37 27.00
C LEU A 207 15.79 -3.55 27.95
N TYR A 208 16.02 -4.09 29.14
CA TYR A 208 16.89 -3.51 30.15
C TYR A 208 17.89 -4.55 30.62
N PHE A 209 19.14 -4.12 30.78
CA PHE A 209 20.19 -4.92 31.39
C PHE A 209 20.37 -4.56 32.85
N SER A 210 20.62 -5.58 33.68
CA SER A 210 20.99 -5.39 35.08
C SER A 210 22.34 -4.69 35.18
N GLU A 211 22.53 -3.87 36.22
CA GLU A 211 23.80 -3.19 36.49
C GLU A 211 24.93 -4.19 36.85
N ASP A 212 24.57 -5.37 37.35
CA ASP A 212 25.52 -6.42 37.78
C ASP A 212 25.99 -7.34 36.64
N ILE A 213 25.64 -7.02 35.39
CA ILE A 213 26.02 -7.85 34.24
C ILE A 213 27.54 -7.82 34.03
N LYS A 214 28.13 -9.00 33.77
CA LYS A 214 29.60 -9.17 33.68
C LYS A 214 30.21 -8.78 32.33
N TYR A 215 29.47 -8.08 31.48
CA TYR A 215 29.89 -7.74 30.13
C TYR A 215 29.85 -6.23 29.97
N ASP A 216 30.89 -5.65 29.36
CA ASP A 216 30.93 -4.21 29.09
C ASP A 216 30.19 -3.86 27.79
N GLU A 217 30.28 -4.75 26.79
CA GLU A 217 29.68 -4.57 25.47
C GLU A 217 28.90 -5.81 25.03
N ILE A 218 27.68 -5.60 24.56
CA ILE A 218 26.79 -6.67 24.07
C ILE A 218 26.13 -6.22 22.77
N ILE A 219 25.97 -7.15 21.84
CA ILE A 219 25.03 -7.00 20.73
C ILE A 219 23.81 -7.87 20.96
N VAL A 220 22.66 -7.27 20.75
CA VAL A 220 21.37 -7.92 20.87
C VAL A 220 20.72 -7.97 19.50
N LYS A 221 20.26 -9.15 19.10
CA LYS A 221 19.42 -9.32 17.91
C LYS A 221 17.99 -9.59 18.33
N TYR A 222 17.05 -8.78 17.85
CA TYR A 222 15.63 -8.90 18.18
C TYR A 222 14.72 -8.34 17.07
N LEU A 223 13.43 -8.67 17.13
CA LEU A 223 12.42 -8.09 16.24
C LEU A 223 11.79 -6.84 16.91
N PRO A 224 11.97 -5.63 16.35
CA PRO A 224 11.39 -4.41 16.92
C PRO A 224 9.86 -4.37 16.77
N SER A 225 9.17 -3.69 17.69
CA SER A 225 7.69 -3.54 17.75
C SER A 225 7.10 -2.65 16.68
N PHE A 226 7.91 -1.78 16.07
CA PHE A 226 7.42 -0.82 15.11
C PHE A 226 8.03 -1.06 13.74
N ASN A 227 7.18 -0.94 12.73
CA ASN A 227 7.56 -0.59 11.37
C ASN A 227 8.06 0.87 11.38
N SER A 228 9.26 1.08 11.90
CA SER A 228 9.85 2.40 12.18
C SER A 228 10.19 3.22 10.93
N TYR A 229 9.76 2.78 9.75
CA TYR A 229 10.02 3.48 8.52
C TYR A 229 9.04 4.63 8.31
N GLU A 230 7.82 4.62 8.88
CA GLU A 230 6.78 5.62 8.62
C GLU A 230 6.36 6.39 9.89
N ILE A 231 6.61 7.71 9.91
CA ILE A 231 6.34 8.58 11.06
C ILE A 231 5.30 9.64 10.71
N ASN A 232 4.27 9.76 11.55
CA ASN A 232 3.31 10.86 11.47
C ASN A 232 3.89 12.11 12.14
N ILE A 233 3.97 13.21 11.40
CA ILE A 233 4.44 14.52 11.87
C ILE A 233 3.28 15.49 12.02
N ASN A 234 2.43 15.61 11.00
CA ASN A 234 1.31 16.56 10.91
C ASN A 234 1.67 18.02 11.25
N LYS A 235 2.84 18.51 10.82
CA LYS A 235 3.29 19.89 11.09
C LYS A 235 3.95 20.57 9.89
N LYS A 236 4.07 21.90 9.99
CA LYS A 236 4.88 22.73 9.08
C LYS A 236 6.36 22.58 9.43
N VAL A 237 7.13 21.95 8.55
CA VAL A 237 8.52 21.56 8.83
C VAL A 237 9.50 22.50 8.14
N ARG A 238 10.52 22.96 8.89
CA ARG A 238 11.60 23.81 8.39
C ARG A 238 12.83 23.00 7.99
N THR A 239 13.24 22.07 8.85
CA THR A 239 14.40 21.20 8.58
C THR A 239 14.16 19.81 9.13
N ILE A 240 14.69 18.82 8.43
CA ILE A 240 14.77 17.44 8.89
C ILE A 240 16.25 17.03 8.92
N GLU A 241 16.69 16.53 10.05
CA GLU A 241 18.07 16.09 10.30
C GLU A 241 18.05 14.61 10.69
N LEU A 242 18.99 13.85 10.12
CA LEU A 242 19.26 12.46 10.45
C LEU A 242 20.56 12.37 11.24
N ILE A 243 20.50 11.84 12.45
CA ILE A 243 21.66 11.71 13.32
C ILE A 243 21.92 10.22 13.53
N ALA A 244 23.06 9.72 13.05
CA ALA A 244 23.47 8.34 13.32
C ALA A 244 23.92 8.21 14.78
N LEU A 245 23.33 7.26 15.52
CA LEU A 245 23.55 7.12 16.97
C LEU A 245 24.71 6.17 17.30
N ASN A 246 24.98 5.21 16.43
CA ASN A 246 25.99 4.16 16.62
C ASN A 246 27.02 4.10 15.48
N ASP A 247 27.21 5.21 14.75
CA ASP A 247 28.22 5.30 13.69
C ASP A 247 29.56 5.83 14.21
N LYS A 248 30.36 4.95 14.82
CA LYS A 248 31.73 5.29 15.26
C LYS A 248 32.73 5.36 14.10
N ASN A 249 32.40 4.81 12.91
CA ASN A 249 33.31 4.63 11.78
C ASN A 249 33.07 5.59 10.61
N GLY A 250 32.08 6.48 10.70
CA GLY A 250 31.72 7.38 9.60
C GLY A 250 31.13 6.64 8.40
N ILE A 251 30.58 5.43 8.61
CA ILE A 251 29.93 4.62 7.57
C ILE A 251 28.69 5.36 7.06
N ASP A 252 28.03 6.06 7.97
CA ASP A 252 26.82 6.80 7.71
C ASP A 252 26.94 7.77 6.52
N TYR A 253 28.06 8.47 6.41
CA TYR A 253 28.29 9.46 5.35
C TYR A 253 28.47 8.83 3.96
N LYS A 254 28.73 7.53 3.88
CA LYS A 254 28.90 6.81 2.61
C LYS A 254 27.58 6.22 2.09
N ILE A 255 26.54 6.26 2.91
CA ILE A 255 25.26 5.63 2.62
C ILE A 255 24.30 6.65 2.00
N LYS A 256 23.63 6.26 0.93
CA LYS A 256 22.59 7.07 0.29
C LYS A 256 21.26 6.92 1.04
N LYS A 257 20.67 8.06 1.38
CA LYS A 257 19.47 8.16 2.23
C LYS A 257 18.47 9.09 1.58
N ASN A 258 17.23 8.65 1.52
CA ASN A 258 16.14 9.38 0.92
C ASN A 258 15.00 9.52 1.93
N LEU A 259 14.41 10.71 1.97
CA LEU A 259 13.15 10.98 2.66
C LEU A 259 12.01 10.91 1.65
N VAL A 260 11.02 10.08 1.91
CA VAL A 260 9.76 10.04 1.15
C VAL A 260 8.70 10.77 1.95
N ILE A 261 8.03 11.76 1.35
CA ILE A 261 6.94 12.52 1.99
C ILE A 261 5.59 12.04 1.47
N SER A 262 4.61 11.84 2.37
CA SER A 262 3.22 11.47 2.05
C SER A 262 2.20 12.32 2.81
#